data_AF-A0A520A1U2-F1
#
_entry.id   AF-A0A520A1U2-F1
#
_cell.length_a   1.000
_cell.length_b   1.000
_cell.length_c   1.000
_cell.angle_alpha   90.00
_cell.angle_beta   90.00
_cell.angle_gamma   90.00
#
_symmetry.space_group_name_H-M   'P 1'
#
loop_
_entity.id
_entity.type
_entity.pdbx_description
1 polymer ?
#
loop_
_entity_poly.entity_id
_entity_poly.type
_entity_poly.pdbx_seq_one_letter_code
_entity_poly.pdbx_strand_id
1 'polypeptide(L)' 'HKIFVQGVIWNIFSFDQWGVELGKELAQIIQPELKDNEEVSSHDASTNGLINQYKAWK' A
#
# COMPACT_ATOMS: atom_id res chain seq x y z
N HIS A 1 -7.43 25.48 14.93
CA HIS A 1 -7.18 26.43 13.82
C HIS A 1 -5.73 26.50 13.31
N LYS A 2 -4.69 26.15 14.08
CA LYS A 2 -3.28 26.17 13.61
C LYS A 2 -3.05 25.40 12.29
N ILE A 3 -3.45 24.13 12.24
CA ILE A 3 -3.29 23.26 11.06
C ILE A 3 -4.05 23.82 9.86
N PHE A 4 -5.28 24.30 10.08
CA PHE A 4 -6.08 24.95 9.05
C PHE A 4 -5.38 26.18 8.43
N VAL A 5 -4.84 27.08 9.26
CA VAL A 5 -4.10 28.27 8.77
C VAL A 5 -2.85 27.87 8.00
N GLN A 6 -2.12 26.83 8.45
CA GLN A 6 -0.97 26.30 7.72
C GLN A 6 -1.35 25.76 6.34
N GLY A 7 -2.47 25.03 6.24
CA GLY A 7 -3.00 24.55 4.96
C GLY A 7 -3.34 25.65 3.98
N VAL A 8 -3.93 26.76 4.48
CA VAL A 8 -4.22 27.95 3.66
C VAL A 8 -2.93 28.60 3.16
N ILE A 9 -1.92 28.78 4.02
CA ILE A 9 -0.62 29.37 3.64
C ILE A 9 0.09 28.52 2.59
N TRP A 10 0.08 27.20 2.75
CA TRP A 10 0.71 26.26 1.81
C TRP A 10 -0.15 25.96 0.57
N ASN A 11 -1.36 26.51 0.48
CA ASN A 11 -2.31 26.26 -0.60
C ASN A 11 -2.54 24.76 -0.85
N ILE A 12 -2.74 24.00 0.22
CA ILE A 12 -3.05 22.56 0.20
C ILE A 12 -4.41 22.28 0.85
N PHE A 13 -5.08 21.21 0.42
CA PHE A 13 -6.32 20.76 1.03
C PHE A 13 -6.04 19.98 2.32
N SER A 14 -6.37 20.56 3.48
CA SER A 14 -6.10 19.93 4.78
C SER A 14 -7.13 18.88 5.21
N PHE A 15 -8.15 18.64 4.40
CA PHE A 15 -9.29 17.78 4.74
C PHE A 15 -9.50 16.66 3.72
N ASP A 16 -8.57 16.47 2.79
CA ASP A 16 -8.55 15.30 1.92
C ASP A 16 -7.53 14.27 2.39
N GLN A 17 -7.61 13.06 1.82
CA GLN A 17 -6.76 11.93 2.21
C GLN A 17 -6.47 10.98 1.04
N TRP A 18 -6.32 11.48 -0.18
CA TRP A 18 -6.11 10.65 -1.37
C TRP A 18 -4.90 9.70 -1.27
N GLY A 19 -3.88 10.09 -0.52
CA GLY A 19 -2.65 9.31 -0.34
C GLY A 19 -2.83 7.94 0.32
N VAL A 20 -4.01 7.62 0.87
CA VAL A 20 -4.27 6.31 1.50
C VAL A 20 -4.78 5.25 0.52
N GLU A 21 -5.25 5.65 -0.67
CA GLU A 21 -6.05 4.76 -1.54
C GLU A 21 -5.19 3.72 -2.27
N LEU A 22 -4.07 4.12 -2.86
CA LEU A 22 -3.20 3.19 -3.59
C LEU A 22 -2.71 2.02 -2.72
N GLY A 23 -2.36 2.30 -1.46
CA GLY A 23 -1.94 1.24 -0.53
C GLY A 23 -3.06 0.25 -0.22
N LYS A 24 -4.32 0.72 -0.12
CA LYS A 24 -5.49 -0.15 0.08
C LYS A 24 -5.75 -1.01 -1.14
N GLU A 25 -5.68 -0.43 -2.34
CA GLU A 25 -5.86 -1.16 -3.60
C GLU A 25 -4.82 -2.27 -3.77
N LEU A 26 -3.54 -1.95 -3.56
CA LEU A 26 -2.45 -2.94 -3.63
C LEU A 26 -2.63 -4.06 -2.58
N ALA A 27 -3.00 -3.71 -1.35
CA ALA A 27 -3.24 -4.69 -0.30
C ALA A 27 -4.40 -5.65 -0.63
N GLN A 28 -5.47 -5.16 -1.28
CA GLN A 28 -6.57 -5.99 -1.74
C GLN A 28 -6.15 -7.01 -2.81
N ILE A 29 -5.21 -6.64 -3.69
CA ILE A 29 -4.65 -7.53 -4.71
C ILE A 29 -3.73 -8.58 -4.09
N ILE A 30 -2.86 -8.17 -3.15
CA ILE A 30 -1.89 -9.07 -2.51
C ILE A 30 -2.56 -10.05 -1.53
N GLN A 31 -3.61 -9.63 -0.82
CA GLN A 31 -4.29 -10.47 0.19
C GLN A 31 -4.66 -11.90 -0.29
N PRO A 32 -5.30 -12.11 -1.47
CA PRO A 32 -5.59 -13.46 -1.95
C PRO A 32 -4.33 -14.27 -2.26
N GLU A 33 -3.28 -13.63 -2.77
CA GLU A 33 -2.02 -14.29 -3.12
C GLU A 33 -1.31 -14.86 -1.89
N LEU A 34 -1.62 -14.41 -0.67
CA LEU A 34 -1.04 -14.95 0.58
C LEU A 34 -1.76 -16.20 1.12
N LYS A 35 -2.87 -16.63 0.49
CA LYS A 35 -3.71 -17.73 1.01
C LYS A 35 -3.18 -19.11 0.64
N ASP A 36 -2.64 -19.25 -0.56
CA ASP A 36 -2.04 -20.49 -1.07
C ASP A 36 -0.52 -20.49 -0.95
N ASN A 37 0.10 -21.62 -1.28
CA ASN A 37 1.56 -21.79 -1.32
C ASN A 37 2.11 -21.75 -2.76
N GLU A 38 1.36 -21.18 -3.71
CA GLU A 38 1.85 -21.04 -5.09
C GLU A 38 2.91 -19.94 -5.19
N GLU A 39 3.83 -20.08 -6.13
CA GLU A 39 4.84 -19.05 -6.38
C GLU A 39 4.19 -17.83 -7.04
N VAL A 40 4.44 -16.64 -6.49
CA VAL A 40 3.91 -15.38 -6.99
C VAL A 40 4.92 -14.71 -7.92
N SER A 41 4.49 -14.35 -9.13
CA SER A 41 5.30 -13.67 -10.14
C SER A 41 4.58 -12.48 -10.81
N SER A 42 3.49 -11.99 -10.21
CA SER A 42 2.59 -10.97 -10.76
C SER A 42 3.07 -9.53 -10.56
N HIS A 43 4.03 -9.29 -9.66
CA HIS A 43 4.49 -7.95 -9.27
C HIS A 43 5.94 -7.68 -9.70
N ASP A 44 6.50 -6.55 -9.24
CA ASP A 44 7.93 -6.30 -9.36
C ASP A 44 8.75 -7.35 -8.59
N ALA A 45 10.03 -7.47 -8.94
CA ALA A 45 10.91 -8.50 -8.39
C ALA A 45 11.07 -8.43 -6.86
N SER A 46 11.01 -7.23 -6.26
CA SER A 46 11.11 -7.09 -4.80
C SER A 46 9.85 -7.63 -4.13
N THR A 47 8.67 -7.24 -4.61
CA THR A 47 7.39 -7.69 -4.06
C THR A 47 7.21 -9.19 -4.18
N ASN A 48 7.47 -9.77 -5.37
CA ASN A 48 7.42 -11.23 -5.57
C ASN A 48 8.38 -11.97 -4.63
N GLY A 49 9.63 -11.50 -4.53
CA GLY A 49 10.63 -12.11 -3.67
C GLY A 49 10.22 -12.12 -2.20
N LEU A 50 9.68 -11.01 -1.69
CA LEU A 50 9.21 -10.91 -0.31
C LEU A 50 7.99 -11.79 -0.04
N ILE A 51 7.01 -11.84 -0.96
CA ILE A 51 5.83 -12.69 -0.82
C ILE A 51 6.22 -14.17 -0.78
N ASN A 52 7.06 -14.61 -1.72
CA ASN A 52 7.50 -16.00 -1.79
C ASN A 52 8.38 -16.38 -0.59
N GLN A 53 9.24 -15.47 -0.12
CA GLN A 53 10.03 -15.70 1.09
C GLN A 53 9.15 -15.81 2.34
N TYR A 54 8.12 -14.96 2.46
CA TYR A 54 7.14 -15.05 3.53
C TYR A 54 6.40 -16.40 3.50
N LYS A 55 5.94 -16.85 2.31
CA LYS A 55 5.31 -18.15 2.14
C LYS A 55 6.23 -19.31 2.57
N ALA A 56 7.51 -19.23 2.27
CA ALA A 56 8.49 -20.26 2.63
C ALA A 56 8.82 -20.31 4.13
N TRP A 57 8.62 -19.21 4.87
CA TRP A 57 8.85 -19.14 6.32
C TRP A 57 7.66 -19.52 7.17
N LYS A 58 6.45 -19.52 6.59
CA LYS A 58 5.20 -19.85 7.24
C LYS A 58 5.05 -21.37 7.42
#